data_AF-A0A1F9D2Y3-F1
#
_entry.id   AF-A0A1F9D2Y3-F1
#
_cell.length_a   1.000
_cell.length_b   1.000
_cell.length_c   1.000
_cell.angle_alpha   90.00
_cell.angle_beta   90.00
_cell.angle_gamma   90.00
#
_symmetry.space_group_name_H-M   'P 1'
#
loop_
_entity.id
_entity.type
_entity.pdbx_description
1 polymer ?
#
loop_
_entity_poly.entity_id
_entity_poly.type
_entity_poly.pdbx_seq_one_letter_code
_entity_poly.pdbx_strand_id
1 'polypeptide(L)'
;MGIIGKLFPKETNFYKMLSQQASKTLKGIEALEAFVKDQNKENGKRVKEIEGEADELRKALIEELHQSFVTPLDREDIYALSRAIDEIVDYANSTVDEMEVYEVTSDEHLQQMVDILRKAAREISDAMNILETYPHIAMEHAVKTKFYENAMEKAYHTALADLFKKKDTVYMLKMREIYRHLSNAADRSDEAANIICNVVMKAT
;
A
#
# COMPACT_ATOMS: atom_id res chain seq x y z
N MET A 1 -32.02 32.03 5.91
CA MET A 1 -30.98 31.06 5.51
C MET A 1 -31.15 29.83 6.39
N GLY A 2 -31.86 28.83 5.85
CA GLY A 2 -32.73 27.91 6.61
C GLY A 2 -32.05 26.80 7.40
N ILE A 3 -32.81 26.32 8.38
CA ILE A 3 -32.58 25.18 9.30
C ILE A 3 -32.27 23.86 8.54
N ILE A 4 -32.56 23.79 7.23
CA ILE A 4 -32.34 22.63 6.35
C ILE A 4 -30.85 22.33 6.14
N GLY A 5 -29.96 23.34 6.11
CA GLY A 5 -28.52 23.14 5.95
C GLY A 5 -27.81 22.52 7.17
N LYS A 6 -28.52 22.37 8.29
CA LYS A 6 -28.05 21.65 9.48
C LYS A 6 -28.62 20.23 9.59
N LEU A 7 -29.59 19.87 8.75
CA LEU A 7 -30.26 18.56 8.79
C LEU A 7 -29.65 17.52 7.84
N PHE A 8 -28.87 17.95 6.86
CA PHE A 8 -28.16 17.06 5.94
C PHE A 8 -26.66 17.23 6.13
N PRO A 9 -25.94 16.21 6.62
CA PRO A 9 -24.48 16.25 6.67
C PRO A 9 -23.92 16.49 5.25
N LYS A 10 -22.73 17.09 5.16
CA LYS A 10 -21.99 17.15 3.88
C LYS A 10 -21.93 15.74 3.29
N GLU A 11 -22.25 15.57 2.02
CA GLU A 11 -22.02 14.30 1.34
C GLU A 11 -20.54 13.99 1.37
N THR A 12 -20.19 13.00 2.17
CA THR A 12 -18.85 12.45 2.23
C THR A 12 -18.62 11.58 1.02
N ASN A 13 -17.56 11.88 0.27
CA ASN A 13 -17.13 11.05 -0.84
C ASN A 13 -16.03 10.08 -0.38
N PHE A 14 -16.45 8.87 0.02
CA PHE A 14 -15.53 7.80 0.44
C PHE A 14 -14.60 7.33 -0.68
N TYR A 15 -15.04 7.32 -1.94
CA TYR A 15 -14.18 7.00 -3.08
C TYR A 15 -12.99 7.96 -3.17
N LYS A 16 -13.25 9.26 -2.99
CA LYS A 16 -12.21 10.29 -2.97
C LYS A 16 -11.26 10.13 -1.79
N MET A 17 -11.75 9.78 -0.61
CA MET A 17 -10.88 9.56 0.56
C MET A 17 -9.96 8.36 0.35
N LEU A 18 -10.51 7.24 -0.12
CA LEU A 18 -9.74 6.04 -0.45
C LEU A 18 -8.73 6.30 -1.58
N SER A 19 -9.11 7.04 -2.63
CA SER A 19 -8.20 7.36 -3.73
C SER A 19 -7.08 8.32 -3.33
N GLN A 20 -7.35 9.25 -2.40
CA GLN A 20 -6.32 10.08 -1.77
C GLN A 20 -5.35 9.24 -0.93
N GLN A 21 -5.86 8.30 -0.13
CA GLN A 21 -5.02 7.38 0.65
C GLN A 21 -4.14 6.53 -0.28
N ALA A 22 -4.72 5.88 -1.30
CA ALA A 22 -3.98 5.05 -2.25
C ALA A 22 -2.91 5.85 -3.04
N SER A 23 -3.22 7.09 -3.42
CA SER A 23 -2.27 7.99 -4.06
C SER A 23 -1.14 8.41 -3.11
N LYS A 24 -1.39 8.49 -1.81
CA LYS A 24 -0.38 8.77 -0.80
C LYS A 24 0.52 7.55 -0.57
N THR A 25 -0.07 6.37 -0.42
CA THR A 25 0.65 5.09 -0.33
C THR A 25 1.62 4.91 -1.50
N LEU A 26 1.18 5.15 -2.73
CA LEU A 26 2.06 5.09 -3.91
C LEU A 26 3.29 6.01 -3.77
N LYS A 27 3.10 7.26 -3.32
CA LYS A 27 4.22 8.19 -3.09
C LYS A 27 5.18 7.67 -2.03
N GLY A 28 4.68 6.96 -1.02
CA GLY A 28 5.49 6.31 0.00
C GLY A 28 6.37 5.21 -0.59
N ILE A 29 5.82 4.41 -1.50
CA ILE A 29 6.58 3.36 -2.20
C ILE A 29 7.58 3.95 -3.21
N GLU A 30 7.23 5.04 -3.90
CA GLU A 30 8.18 5.78 -4.76
C GLU A 30 9.34 6.39 -3.93
N ALA A 31 9.06 6.88 -2.73
CA ALA A 31 10.10 7.34 -1.81
C ALA A 31 10.97 6.18 -1.30
N LEU A 32 10.38 5.00 -1.06
CA LEU A 32 11.13 3.78 -0.72
C LEU A 32 12.06 3.38 -1.87
N GLU A 33 11.59 3.44 -3.13
CA GLU A 33 12.42 3.17 -4.31
C GLU A 33 13.64 4.11 -4.37
N ALA A 34 13.43 5.40 -4.13
CA ALA A 34 14.52 6.37 -4.04
C ALA A 34 15.46 6.07 -2.86
N PHE A 35 14.92 5.63 -1.71
CA PHE A 35 15.71 5.24 -0.55
C PHE A 35 16.58 4.01 -0.83
N VAL A 36 16.05 2.92 -1.40
CA VAL A 36 16.86 1.72 -1.64
C VAL A 36 17.91 1.91 -2.73
N LYS A 37 17.71 2.89 -3.63
CA LYS A 37 18.68 3.24 -4.67
C LYS A 37 19.88 4.01 -4.12
N ASP A 38 19.64 5.05 -3.32
CA ASP A 38 20.69 5.98 -2.88
C ASP A 38 21.08 5.81 -1.39
N GLN A 39 20.24 5.15 -0.60
CA GLN A 39 20.33 4.91 0.85
C GLN A 39 20.70 6.14 1.67
N ASN A 40 20.26 7.32 1.24
CA ASN A 40 20.49 8.55 1.96
C ASN A 40 19.42 8.75 3.05
N LYS A 41 19.80 9.44 4.13
CA LYS A 41 18.91 9.70 5.28
C LYS A 41 17.71 10.57 4.94
N GLU A 42 17.81 11.41 3.92
CA GLU A 42 16.73 12.30 3.49
C GLU A 42 15.57 11.52 2.87
N ASN A 43 15.88 10.55 2.00
CA ASN A 43 14.90 9.64 1.40
C ASN A 43 14.25 8.75 2.47
N GLY A 44 15.03 8.25 3.45
CA GLY A 44 14.48 7.48 4.57
C GLY A 44 13.51 8.30 5.42
N LYS A 45 13.88 9.55 5.75
CA LYS A 45 12.97 10.49 6.42
C LYS A 45 11.72 10.79 5.60
N ARG A 46 11.85 10.87 4.28
CA ARG A 46 10.73 11.13 3.39
C ARG A 46 9.70 10.01 3.39
N VAL A 47 10.13 8.74 3.47
CA VAL A 47 9.22 7.59 3.63
C VAL A 47 8.42 7.73 4.93
N LYS A 48 9.11 7.99 6.05
CA LYS A 48 8.49 8.19 7.39
C LYS A 48 7.47 9.33 7.40
N GLU A 49 7.79 10.45 6.75
CA GLU A 49 6.86 11.58 6.63
C GLU A 49 5.61 11.21 5.82
N ILE A 50 5.77 10.47 4.73
CA ILE A 50 4.65 10.07 3.87
C ILE A 50 3.76 9.02 4.55
N GLU A 51 4.34 8.09 5.30
CA GLU A 51 3.59 7.14 6.13
C GLU A 51 2.70 7.90 7.12
N GLY A 52 3.26 8.84 7.89
CA GLY A 52 2.46 9.65 8.81
C GLY A 52 1.37 10.47 8.11
N GLU A 53 1.63 11.00 6.91
CA GLU A 53 0.61 11.65 6.08
C GLU A 53 -0.50 10.69 5.61
N ALA A 54 -0.17 9.43 5.28
CA ALA A 54 -1.14 8.42 4.87
C ALA A 54 -2.01 7.97 6.06
N ASP A 55 -1.38 7.81 7.21
CA ASP A 55 -1.97 7.40 8.47
C ASP A 55 -3.01 8.44 8.97
N GLU A 56 -2.73 9.74 8.78
CA GLU A 56 -3.72 10.80 9.02
C GLU A 56 -4.91 10.77 8.04
N LEU A 57 -4.68 10.44 6.76
CA LEU A 57 -5.78 10.25 5.80
C LEU A 57 -6.67 9.08 6.20
N ARG A 58 -6.07 7.98 6.67
CA ARG A 58 -6.79 6.84 7.20
C ARG A 58 -7.61 7.21 8.42
N LYS A 59 -7.03 7.88 9.41
CA LYS A 59 -7.74 8.33 10.62
C LYS A 59 -8.98 9.15 10.26
N ALA A 60 -8.82 10.13 9.36
CA ALA A 60 -9.94 10.93 8.87
C ALA A 60 -11.03 10.07 8.19
N LEU A 61 -10.65 9.09 7.38
CA LEU A 61 -11.60 8.15 6.74
C LEU A 61 -12.36 7.31 7.77
N ILE A 62 -11.67 6.77 8.78
CA ILE A 62 -12.30 5.95 9.82
C ILE A 62 -13.25 6.78 10.69
N GLU A 63 -12.87 8.00 11.06
CA GLU A 63 -13.74 8.92 11.80
C GLU A 63 -15.01 9.24 11.02
N GLU A 64 -14.86 9.52 9.73
CA GLU A 64 -15.97 9.85 8.85
C GLU A 64 -16.87 8.63 8.60
N LEU A 65 -16.28 7.45 8.45
CA LEU A 65 -17.02 6.18 8.36
C LEU A 65 -17.86 5.99 9.62
N HIS A 66 -17.30 6.18 10.82
CA HIS A 66 -18.02 6.06 12.08
C HIS A 66 -19.21 7.03 12.21
N GLN A 67 -19.11 8.24 11.68
CA GLN A 67 -20.16 9.27 11.76
C GLN A 67 -21.21 9.15 10.65
N SER A 68 -20.89 8.45 9.56
CA SER A 68 -21.77 8.29 8.41
C SER A 68 -22.84 7.23 8.64
N PHE A 69 -24.11 7.58 8.46
CA PHE A 69 -25.25 6.64 8.53
C PHE A 69 -25.50 5.90 7.21
N VAL A 70 -25.15 6.51 6.09
CA VAL A 70 -25.30 5.95 4.73
C VAL A 70 -23.95 6.04 4.03
N THR A 71 -23.54 4.97 3.36
CA THR A 71 -22.27 4.87 2.63
C THR A 71 -22.52 4.39 1.21
N PRO A 72 -21.69 4.78 0.23
CA PRO A 72 -21.86 4.38 -1.17
C PRO A 72 -21.40 2.93 -1.43
N LEU A 73 -20.65 2.36 -0.50
CA LEU A 73 -20.14 1.00 -0.47
C LEU A 73 -20.47 0.37 0.89
N ASP A 74 -20.36 -0.96 0.98
CA ASP A 74 -20.42 -1.66 2.26
C ASP A 74 -19.34 -1.10 3.20
N ARG A 75 -19.74 -0.80 4.44
CA ARG A 75 -18.84 -0.21 5.44
C ARG A 75 -17.64 -1.09 5.74
N GLU A 76 -17.85 -2.39 5.73
CA GLU A 76 -16.80 -3.40 5.92
C GLU A 76 -15.77 -3.36 4.78
N ASP A 77 -16.22 -3.19 3.54
CA ASP A 77 -15.32 -3.06 2.38
C ASP A 77 -14.52 -1.77 2.45
N ILE A 78 -15.15 -0.63 2.81
CA ILE A 78 -14.44 0.66 2.99
C ILE A 78 -13.34 0.52 4.04
N TYR A 79 -13.68 -0.06 5.20
CA TYR A 79 -12.73 -0.25 6.29
C TYR A 79 -11.58 -1.19 5.90
N ALA A 80 -11.90 -2.34 5.32
CA ALA A 80 -10.92 -3.35 4.92
C ALA A 80 -9.99 -2.81 3.83
N LEU A 81 -10.54 -2.10 2.83
CA LEU A 81 -9.77 -1.52 1.75
C LEU A 81 -8.84 -0.42 2.26
N SER A 82 -9.34 0.48 3.11
CA SER A 82 -8.53 1.52 3.73
C SER A 82 -7.39 0.92 4.56
N ARG A 83 -7.65 -0.14 5.32
CA ARG A 83 -6.62 -0.86 6.10
C ARG A 83 -5.57 -1.51 5.19
N ALA A 84 -5.99 -2.26 4.16
CA ALA A 84 -5.06 -2.95 3.28
C ALA A 84 -4.15 -1.96 2.52
N ILE A 85 -4.68 -0.81 2.10
CA ILE A 85 -3.91 0.26 1.45
C ILE A 85 -2.88 0.89 2.39
N ASP A 86 -3.22 1.02 3.67
CA ASP A 86 -2.35 1.58 4.72
C ASP A 86 -1.17 0.66 5.01
N GLU A 87 -1.46 -0.63 5.23
CA GLU A 87 -0.44 -1.62 5.61
C GLU A 87 0.68 -1.73 4.55
N ILE A 88 0.42 -1.36 3.28
CA ILE A 88 1.44 -1.28 2.22
C ILE A 88 2.53 -0.24 2.55
N VAL A 89 2.14 0.98 2.95
CA VAL A 89 3.12 2.04 3.28
C VAL A 89 3.74 1.81 4.66
N ASP A 90 3.04 1.17 5.58
CA ASP A 90 3.59 0.76 6.89
C ASP A 90 4.76 -0.22 6.73
N TYR A 91 4.65 -1.19 5.82
CA TYR A 91 5.76 -2.09 5.52
C TYR A 91 6.92 -1.37 4.82
N ALA A 92 6.65 -0.34 4.01
CA ALA A 92 7.71 0.49 3.44
C ALA A 92 8.46 1.26 4.53
N ASN A 93 7.74 1.81 5.50
CA ASN A 93 8.33 2.47 6.66
C ASN A 93 9.16 1.48 7.51
N SER A 94 8.59 0.30 7.79
CA SER A 94 9.28 -0.78 8.52
C SER A 94 10.56 -1.24 7.82
N THR A 95 10.53 -1.30 6.48
CA THR A 95 11.72 -1.60 5.66
C THR A 95 12.82 -0.57 5.87
N VAL A 96 12.49 0.72 5.85
CA VAL A 96 13.47 1.80 6.11
C VAL A 96 14.01 1.69 7.53
N ASP A 97 13.14 1.58 8.53
CA ASP A 97 13.52 1.50 9.93
C ASP A 97 14.47 0.34 10.20
N GLU A 98 14.16 -0.85 9.72
CA GLU A 98 15.00 -2.01 9.94
C GLU A 98 16.30 -1.97 9.14
N MET A 99 16.31 -1.40 7.93
CA MET A 99 17.55 -1.19 7.21
C MET A 99 18.51 -0.26 7.98
N GLU A 100 17.98 0.81 8.57
CA GLU A 100 18.75 1.73 9.42
C GLU A 100 19.22 1.06 10.72
N VAL A 101 18.32 0.37 11.44
CA VAL A 101 18.63 -0.31 12.71
C VAL A 101 19.62 -1.46 12.53
N TYR A 102 19.50 -2.23 11.45
CA TYR A 102 20.39 -3.35 11.15
C TYR A 102 21.66 -2.93 10.43
N GLU A 103 21.79 -1.67 10.03
CA GLU A 103 22.92 -1.13 9.27
C GLU A 103 23.20 -1.94 7.99
N VAL A 104 22.14 -2.30 7.25
CA VAL A 104 22.25 -3.08 6.01
C VAL A 104 22.15 -2.21 4.76
N THR A 105 22.95 -2.56 3.76
CA THR A 105 22.92 -1.92 2.45
C THR A 105 21.94 -2.63 1.53
N SER A 106 21.28 -1.87 0.66
CA SER A 106 20.45 -2.41 -0.41
C SER A 106 21.29 -3.29 -1.33
N ASP A 107 20.71 -4.39 -1.78
CA ASP A 107 21.25 -5.20 -2.88
C ASP A 107 20.30 -5.20 -4.08
N GLU A 108 20.69 -5.90 -5.14
CA GLU A 108 19.93 -5.98 -6.39
C GLU A 108 18.55 -6.64 -6.20
N HIS A 109 18.47 -7.65 -5.33
CA HIS A 109 17.21 -8.32 -4.99
C HIS A 109 16.25 -7.36 -4.31
N LEU A 110 16.73 -6.58 -3.36
CA LEU A 110 15.92 -5.57 -2.69
C LEU A 110 15.37 -4.53 -3.66
N GLN A 111 16.23 -3.98 -4.53
CA GLN A 111 15.81 -2.99 -5.54
C GLN A 111 14.77 -3.56 -6.51
N GLN A 112 14.96 -4.81 -6.94
CA GLN A 112 13.99 -5.50 -7.79
C GLN A 112 12.63 -5.67 -7.09
N MET A 113 12.63 -6.10 -5.83
CA MET A 113 11.40 -6.28 -5.06
C MET A 113 10.67 -4.94 -4.85
N VAL A 114 11.39 -3.85 -4.56
CA VAL A 114 10.78 -2.52 -4.42
C VAL A 114 10.16 -2.02 -5.74
N ASP A 115 10.81 -2.23 -6.89
CA ASP A 115 10.20 -1.87 -8.19
C ASP A 115 8.92 -2.66 -8.48
N ILE A 116 8.88 -3.96 -8.12
CA ILE A 116 7.65 -4.78 -8.22
C ILE A 116 6.55 -4.19 -7.32
N LEU A 117 6.88 -3.88 -6.06
CA LEU A 117 5.92 -3.29 -5.12
C LEU A 117 5.40 -1.93 -5.59
N ARG A 118 6.28 -1.08 -6.16
CA ARG A 118 5.89 0.22 -6.73
C ARG A 118 4.87 0.05 -7.86
N LYS A 119 5.10 -0.93 -8.74
CA LYS A 119 4.15 -1.24 -9.82
C LYS A 119 2.82 -1.74 -9.28
N ALA A 120 2.82 -2.62 -8.27
CA ALA A 120 1.59 -3.06 -7.60
C ALA A 120 0.82 -1.89 -6.97
N ALA A 121 1.50 -1.03 -6.20
CA ALA A 121 0.91 0.15 -5.57
C ALA A 121 0.35 1.14 -6.61
N ARG A 122 0.99 1.24 -7.79
CA ARG A 122 0.49 2.07 -8.90
C ARG A 122 -0.85 1.56 -9.42
N GLU A 123 -0.97 0.26 -9.65
CA GLU A 123 -2.22 -0.37 -10.10
C GLU A 123 -3.35 -0.18 -9.07
N ILE A 124 -3.08 -0.34 -7.77
CA ILE A 124 -4.06 -0.05 -6.70
C ILE A 124 -4.51 1.42 -6.71
N SER A 125 -3.56 2.35 -6.83
CA SER A 125 -3.87 3.78 -6.91
C SER A 125 -4.71 4.13 -8.14
N ASP A 126 -4.41 3.54 -9.31
CA ASP A 126 -5.20 3.72 -10.52
C ASP A 126 -6.60 3.11 -10.41
N ALA A 127 -6.71 1.89 -9.88
CA ALA A 127 -7.99 1.26 -9.61
C ALA A 127 -8.87 2.16 -8.73
N MET A 128 -8.33 2.70 -7.63
CA MET A 128 -9.07 3.55 -6.73
C MET A 128 -9.50 4.89 -7.33
N ASN A 129 -8.69 5.47 -8.21
CA ASN A 129 -9.02 6.72 -8.88
C ASN A 129 -10.22 6.60 -9.83
N ILE A 130 -10.47 5.40 -10.37
CA ILE A 130 -11.52 5.17 -11.37
C ILE A 130 -12.65 4.26 -10.87
N LEU A 131 -12.57 3.74 -9.64
CA LEU A 131 -13.52 2.76 -9.11
C LEU A 131 -14.98 3.23 -9.16
N GLU A 132 -15.23 4.50 -8.83
CA GLU A 132 -16.57 5.10 -8.84
C GLU A 132 -17.14 5.21 -10.28
N THR A 133 -16.30 5.55 -11.25
CA THR A 133 -16.75 5.92 -12.61
C THR A 133 -16.67 4.75 -13.60
N TYR A 134 -15.66 3.90 -13.47
CA TYR A 134 -15.33 2.81 -14.39
C TYR A 134 -14.96 1.52 -13.62
N PRO A 135 -15.90 0.91 -12.89
CA PRO A 135 -15.63 -0.21 -11.99
C PRO A 135 -15.02 -1.43 -12.70
N HIS A 136 -15.44 -1.73 -13.94
CA HIS A 136 -14.85 -2.83 -14.72
C HIS A 136 -13.38 -2.57 -15.08
N ILE A 137 -12.99 -1.33 -15.34
CA ILE A 137 -11.59 -0.98 -15.63
C ILE A 137 -10.78 -0.99 -14.33
N ALA A 138 -11.35 -0.55 -13.20
CA ALA A 138 -10.72 -0.69 -11.88
C ALA A 138 -10.41 -2.16 -11.54
N MET A 139 -11.32 -3.08 -11.90
CA MET A 139 -11.10 -4.52 -11.75
C MET A 139 -9.93 -5.03 -12.60
N GLU A 140 -9.70 -4.51 -13.81
CA GLU A 140 -8.53 -4.87 -14.61
C GLU A 140 -7.20 -4.46 -13.93
N HIS A 141 -7.16 -3.31 -13.26
CA HIS A 141 -6.02 -2.88 -12.44
C HIS A 141 -5.83 -3.78 -11.21
N ALA A 142 -6.92 -4.18 -10.55
CA ALA A 142 -6.85 -5.16 -9.45
C ALA A 142 -6.25 -6.49 -9.92
N VAL A 143 -6.66 -7.01 -11.09
CA VAL A 143 -6.07 -8.23 -11.68
C VAL A 143 -4.58 -8.07 -11.98
N LYS A 144 -4.12 -6.91 -12.46
CA LYS A 144 -2.68 -6.63 -12.66
C LYS A 144 -1.91 -6.59 -11.35
N THR A 145 -2.53 -6.14 -10.25
CA THR A 145 -1.91 -6.19 -8.92
C THR A 145 -1.60 -7.63 -8.51
N LYS A 146 -2.52 -8.58 -8.75
CA LYS A 146 -2.26 -10.01 -8.51
C LYS A 146 -1.08 -10.54 -9.32
N PHE A 147 -0.92 -10.08 -10.57
CA PHE A 147 0.27 -10.43 -11.36
C PHE A 147 1.58 -9.98 -10.68
N TYR A 148 1.60 -8.79 -10.10
CA TYR A 148 2.78 -8.29 -9.38
C TYR A 148 3.03 -8.99 -8.05
N GLU A 149 2.00 -9.42 -7.32
CA GLU A 149 2.17 -10.23 -6.11
C GLU A 149 2.83 -11.58 -6.45
N ASN A 150 2.37 -12.29 -7.51
CA ASN A 150 3.03 -13.52 -7.96
C ASN A 150 4.49 -13.28 -8.37
N ALA A 151 4.77 -12.12 -8.99
CA ALA A 151 6.13 -11.72 -9.33
C ALA A 151 6.99 -11.45 -8.08
N MET A 152 6.41 -10.83 -7.04
CA MET A 152 7.06 -10.61 -5.75
C MET A 152 7.39 -11.93 -5.07
N GLU A 153 6.45 -12.88 -5.02
CA GLU A 153 6.69 -14.21 -4.44
C GLU A 153 7.89 -14.90 -5.10
N LYS A 154 7.95 -14.86 -6.43
CA LYS A 154 9.08 -15.43 -7.18
C LYS A 154 10.40 -14.70 -6.90
N ALA A 155 10.38 -13.38 -6.83
CA ALA A 155 11.56 -12.57 -6.50
C ALA A 155 12.04 -12.87 -5.08
N TYR A 156 11.13 -12.93 -4.11
CA TYR A 156 11.39 -13.28 -2.72
C TYR A 156 12.05 -14.65 -2.59
N HIS A 157 11.51 -15.69 -3.24
CA HIS A 157 12.11 -17.03 -3.21
C HIS A 157 13.49 -17.08 -3.86
N THR A 158 13.71 -16.32 -4.93
CA THR A 158 15.03 -16.19 -5.58
C THR A 158 16.04 -15.52 -4.65
N ALA A 159 15.64 -14.39 -4.04
CA ALA A 159 16.45 -13.63 -3.09
C ALA A 159 16.84 -14.48 -1.88
N LEU A 160 15.90 -15.27 -1.33
CA LEU A 160 16.20 -16.23 -0.27
C LEU A 160 17.20 -17.30 -0.73
N ALA A 161 16.96 -17.94 -1.87
CA ALA A 161 17.84 -19.00 -2.37
C ALA A 161 19.29 -18.52 -2.51
N ASP A 162 19.50 -17.27 -2.94
CA ASP A 162 20.82 -16.65 -3.00
C ASP A 162 21.36 -16.25 -1.63
N LEU A 163 20.51 -15.71 -0.75
CA LEU A 163 20.88 -15.33 0.62
C LEU A 163 21.38 -16.54 1.42
N PHE A 164 20.75 -17.71 1.28
CA PHE A 164 21.13 -18.95 1.96
C PHE A 164 22.42 -19.60 1.42
N LYS A 165 23.02 -19.08 0.34
CA LYS A 165 24.37 -19.48 -0.10
C LYS A 165 25.48 -18.74 0.67
N LYS A 166 25.14 -17.69 1.42
CA LYS A 166 26.11 -16.90 2.20
C LYS A 166 26.48 -17.63 3.50
N LYS A 167 27.64 -17.28 4.07
CA LYS A 167 28.14 -17.85 5.33
C LYS A 167 27.78 -17.04 6.57
N ASP A 168 27.46 -15.75 6.40
CA ASP A 168 27.13 -14.85 7.50
C ASP A 168 25.66 -14.99 7.89
N THR A 169 25.40 -15.82 8.90
CA THR A 169 24.06 -16.07 9.41
C THR A 169 23.39 -14.82 9.99
N VAL A 170 24.14 -13.88 10.56
CA VAL A 170 23.57 -12.65 11.13
C VAL A 170 23.07 -11.75 10.01
N TYR A 171 23.87 -11.55 8.96
CA TYR A 171 23.44 -10.83 7.76
C TYR A 171 22.23 -11.51 7.10
N MET A 172 22.22 -12.84 7.03
CA MET A 172 21.09 -13.59 6.49
C MET A 172 19.80 -13.36 7.27
N LEU A 173 19.85 -13.33 8.60
CA LEU A 173 18.67 -13.05 9.42
C LEU A 173 18.13 -11.63 9.17
N LYS A 174 19.02 -10.63 9.15
CA LYS A 174 18.67 -9.23 8.86
C LYS A 174 18.00 -9.09 7.50
N MET A 175 18.66 -9.54 6.42
CA MET A 175 18.14 -9.39 5.06
C MET A 175 16.87 -10.20 4.81
N ARG A 176 16.73 -11.38 5.44
CA ARG A 176 15.50 -12.17 5.34
C ARG A 176 14.30 -11.39 5.87
N GLU A 177 14.46 -10.64 6.95
CA GLU A 177 13.38 -9.82 7.51
C GLU A 177 13.03 -8.66 6.58
N ILE A 178 14.04 -7.95 6.04
CA ILE A 178 13.83 -6.90 5.04
C ILE A 178 13.06 -7.42 3.81
N TYR A 179 13.44 -8.58 3.26
CA TYR A 179 12.71 -9.19 2.15
C TYR A 179 11.29 -9.60 2.54
N ARG A 180 11.09 -10.03 3.78
CA ARG A 180 9.76 -10.42 4.29
C ARG A 180 8.82 -9.22 4.34
N HIS A 181 9.28 -8.04 4.75
CA HIS A 181 8.46 -6.82 4.73
C HIS A 181 7.92 -6.50 3.34
N LEU A 182 8.79 -6.55 2.31
CA LEU A 182 8.36 -6.31 0.93
C LEU A 182 7.40 -7.37 0.40
N SER A 183 7.62 -8.64 0.74
CA SER A 183 6.68 -9.72 0.40
C SER A 183 5.32 -9.47 1.06
N ASN A 184 5.30 -9.15 2.35
CA ASN A 184 4.06 -8.89 3.07
C ASN A 184 3.34 -7.65 2.51
N ALA A 185 4.07 -6.59 2.10
CA ALA A 185 3.50 -5.42 1.45
C ALA A 185 2.81 -5.76 0.11
N ALA A 186 3.39 -6.68 -0.66
CA ALA A 186 2.75 -7.19 -1.88
C ALA A 186 1.49 -8.00 -1.57
N ASP A 187 1.51 -8.83 -0.53
CA ASP A 187 0.31 -9.55 -0.07
C ASP A 187 -0.82 -8.57 0.31
N ARG A 188 -0.50 -7.42 0.91
CA ARG A 188 -1.49 -6.36 1.19
C ARG A 188 -1.99 -5.64 -0.04
N SER A 189 -1.14 -5.48 -1.04
CA SER A 189 -1.58 -5.00 -2.36
C SER A 189 -2.57 -5.98 -2.98
N ASP A 190 -2.33 -7.28 -2.88
CA ASP A 190 -3.27 -8.32 -3.36
C ASP A 190 -4.58 -8.34 -2.55
N GLU A 191 -4.51 -8.18 -1.22
CA GLU A 191 -5.69 -8.06 -0.37
C GLU A 191 -6.57 -6.87 -0.80
N ALA A 192 -5.98 -5.69 -1.02
CA ALA A 192 -6.68 -4.53 -1.53
C ALA A 192 -7.32 -4.80 -2.92
N ALA A 193 -6.58 -5.46 -3.82
CA ALA A 193 -7.09 -5.84 -5.14
C ALA A 193 -8.30 -6.77 -5.05
N ASN A 194 -8.26 -7.78 -4.17
CA ASN A 194 -9.38 -8.69 -3.95
C ASN A 194 -10.62 -7.97 -3.41
N ILE A 195 -10.44 -7.00 -2.51
CA ILE A 195 -11.55 -6.18 -2.00
C ILE A 195 -12.15 -5.32 -3.12
N ILE A 196 -11.32 -4.71 -3.97
CA ILE A 196 -11.79 -3.96 -5.16
C ILE A 196 -12.63 -4.85 -6.07
N CYS A 197 -12.17 -6.06 -6.39
CA CYS A 197 -12.94 -7.03 -7.18
C CYS A 197 -14.29 -7.34 -6.52
N ASN A 198 -14.31 -7.57 -5.20
CA ASN A 198 -15.54 -7.84 -4.46
C ASN A 198 -16.52 -6.66 -4.51
N VAL A 199 -16.03 -5.44 -4.34
CA VAL A 199 -16.84 -4.20 -4.46
C VAL A 199 -17.50 -4.12 -5.83
N VAL A 200 -16.74 -4.36 -6.91
CA VAL A 200 -17.28 -4.31 -8.28
C VAL A 200 -18.31 -5.42 -8.52
N MET A 201 -18.09 -6.63 -8.01
CA MET A 201 -19.03 -7.73 -8.11
C MET A 201 -20.35 -7.47 -7.38
N LYS A 202 -20.32 -6.79 -6.23
CA LYS A 202 -21.52 -6.43 -5.46
C LYS A 202 -22.32 -5.31 -6.13
N ALA A 203 -21.66 -4.44 -6.89
CA ALA A 203 -22.26 -3.30 -7.58
C ALA A 203 -22.90 -3.67 -8.94
N THR A 204 -22.70 -4.89 -9.42
CA THR A 204 -23.22 -5.42 -10.69
C THR A 204 -24.39 -6.37 -10.43
#